data_AF-A0A1F5H690-F1
#
_entry.id   AF-A0A1F5H690-F1
#
_cell.length_a   1.000
_cell.length_b   1.000
_cell.length_c   1.000
_cell.angle_alpha   90.00
_cell.angle_beta   90.00
_cell.angle_gamma   90.00
#
_symmetry.space_group_name_H-M   'P 1'
#
loop_
_entity.id
_entity.type
_entity.pdbx_description
1 polymer ?
#
loop_
_entity_poly.entity_id
_entity_poly.type
_entity_poly.pdbx_seq_one_letter_code
_entity_poly.pdbx_strand_id
1 'polypeptide(L)'
;MKLAAIIQGGTRRDFIDIYYLLNFYTLGELINFAIKKYPGYQLMLILRALIYLEDAEKEKYPRSIKVLDADFSWEKAKNKIFTEVKRYQLSMLAKH
;
A
#
# COMPACT_ATOMS: atom_id res chain seq x y z
N MET A 1 11.37 -0.47 -4.54
CA MET A 1 10.51 0.45 -3.74
C MET A 1 9.34 -0.36 -3.20
N LYS A 2 8.72 0.00 -2.07
CA LYS A 2 7.69 -0.84 -1.43
C LYS A 2 6.43 -1.08 -2.27
N LEU A 3 5.94 -0.06 -2.98
CA LEU A 3 4.83 -0.25 -3.92
C LEU A 3 5.16 -1.22 -5.07
N ALA A 4 6.42 -1.26 -5.52
CA ALA A 4 6.85 -2.23 -6.54
C ALA A 4 6.84 -3.67 -6.03
N ALA A 5 7.11 -3.88 -4.73
CA ALA A 5 7.00 -5.19 -4.09
C ALA A 5 5.52 -5.61 -3.97
N ILE A 6 4.65 -4.67 -3.59
CA ILE A 6 3.20 -4.90 -3.51
C ILE A 6 2.60 -5.35 -4.84
N ILE A 7 3.00 -4.72 -5.95
CA ILE A 7 2.57 -5.11 -7.31
C ILE A 7 2.97 -6.55 -7.67
N GLN A 8 4.10 -7.04 -7.15
CA GLN A 8 4.64 -8.37 -7.47
C GLN A 8 4.20 -9.46 -6.47
N GLY A 9 3.11 -9.23 -5.73
CA GLY A 9 2.63 -10.14 -4.69
C GLY A 9 3.21 -9.80 -3.32
N GLY A 10 2.97 -8.56 -2.88
CA GLY A 10 3.53 -8.01 -1.64
C GLY A 10 3.33 -8.88 -0.42
N THR A 11 4.28 -8.79 0.50
CA THR A 11 4.21 -9.46 1.81
C THR A 11 3.52 -8.58 2.84
N ARG A 12 3.10 -9.16 3.97
CA ARG A 12 2.54 -8.40 5.08
C ARG A 12 3.44 -7.23 5.52
N ARG A 13 4.76 -7.41 5.48
CA ARG A 13 5.74 -6.35 5.79
C ARG A 13 5.64 -5.16 4.83
N ASP A 14 5.46 -5.41 3.54
CA ASP A 14 5.43 -4.33 2.54
C ASP A 14 4.19 -3.45 2.74
N PHE A 15 3.05 -4.03 3.10
CA PHE A 15 1.85 -3.27 3.47
C PHE A 15 2.01 -2.52 4.80
N ILE A 16 2.68 -3.11 5.80
CA ILE A 16 3.03 -2.41 7.05
C ILE A 16 3.89 -1.17 6.75
N ASP A 17 4.90 -1.31 5.88
CA ASP A 17 5.75 -0.19 5.49
C ASP A 17 4.94 0.91 4.78
N ILE A 18 3.99 0.54 3.89
CA ILE A 18 3.07 1.52 3.29
C ILE A 18 2.19 2.20 4.35
N TYR A 19 1.63 1.45 5.30
CA TYR A 19 0.81 1.99 6.38
C TYR A 19 1.54 3.10 7.16
N TYR A 20 2.81 2.88 7.50
CA TYR A 20 3.64 3.88 8.17
C TYR A 20 4.08 5.02 7.26
N LEU A 21 4.41 4.73 5.99
CA LEU A 21 4.75 5.78 5.02
C LEU A 21 3.58 6.74 4.78
N LEU A 22 2.33 6.25 4.85
CA LEU A 22 1.11 7.08 4.79
C LEU A 22 0.94 8.00 6.02
N ASN A 23 1.83 8.00 7.01
CA ASN A 23 1.88 9.05 8.04
C ASN A 23 2.71 10.27 7.61
N PHE A 24 3.56 10.11 6.59
CA PHE A 24 4.52 11.13 6.15
C PHE A 24 4.23 11.63 4.74
N TYR A 25 3.63 10.78 3.90
CA TYR A 25 3.35 11.07 2.50
C TYR A 25 1.90 10.76 2.18
N THR A 26 1.30 11.55 1.30
CA THR A 26 0.03 11.23 0.67
C THR A 26 0.19 10.01 -0.25
N LEU A 27 -0.92 9.29 -0.50
CA LEU A 27 -0.89 8.18 -1.45
C LEU A 27 -0.44 8.64 -2.86
N GLY A 28 -0.84 9.85 -3.29
CA GLY A 28 -0.42 10.41 -4.57
C GLY A 28 1.09 10.63 -4.67
N GLU A 29 1.74 11.11 -3.60
CA GLU A 29 3.19 11.24 -3.55
C GLU A 29 3.89 9.88 -3.63
N LEU A 30 3.41 8.89 -2.87
CA LEU A 30 3.96 7.53 -2.93
C LEU A 30 3.84 6.93 -4.34
N ILE A 31 2.70 7.12 -5.00
CA ILE A 31 2.49 6.70 -6.40
C ILE A 31 3.45 7.44 -7.33
N ASN A 32 3.60 8.76 -7.18
CA ASN A 32 4.53 9.54 -7.99
C ASN A 32 5.98 9.08 -7.82
N PHE A 33 6.40 8.74 -6.59
CA PHE A 33 7.71 8.14 -6.35
C PHE A 33 7.85 6.78 -7.04
N ALA A 34 6.78 5.97 -7.07
CA ALA A 34 6.74 4.69 -7.77
C ALA A 34 6.97 4.87 -9.27
N ILE A 35 6.17 5.75 -9.90
CA ILE A 35 6.18 5.98 -11.34
C ILE A 35 7.49 6.64 -11.77
N LYS A 36 8.02 7.60 -10.99
CA LYS A 36 9.31 8.22 -11.28
C LYS A 36 10.45 7.21 -11.29
N LYS A 37 10.40 6.20 -10.41
CA LYS A 37 11.41 5.14 -10.33
C LYS A 37 11.16 4.01 -11.33
N TYR A 38 9.90 3.73 -11.66
CA TYR A 38 9.47 2.66 -12.56
C TYR A 38 8.39 3.20 -13.53
N PRO A 39 8.80 3.90 -14.62
CA PRO A 39 7.86 4.59 -15.51
C PRO A 39 6.84 3.68 -16.21
N GLY A 40 7.13 2.39 -16.33
CA GLY A 40 6.23 1.39 -16.93
C GLY A 40 5.08 0.94 -16.03
N TYR A 41 5.04 1.34 -14.76
CA TYR A 41 3.95 0.97 -13.86
C TYR A 41 2.71 1.83 -14.08
N GLN A 42 1.61 1.16 -14.42
CA GLN A 42 0.33 1.79 -14.60
C GLN A 42 -0.32 2.09 -13.24
N LEU A 43 -0.93 3.27 -13.11
CA LEU A 43 -1.63 3.71 -11.90
C LEU A 43 -2.64 2.66 -11.40
N MET A 44 -3.46 2.12 -12.31
CA MET A 44 -4.48 1.13 -11.97
C MET A 44 -3.89 -0.16 -11.39
N LEU A 45 -2.71 -0.57 -11.84
CA LEU A 45 -2.01 -1.74 -11.30
C LEU A 45 -1.56 -1.48 -9.85
N ILE A 46 -1.03 -0.29 -9.57
CA ILE A 46 -0.61 0.12 -8.22
C ILE A 46 -1.82 0.14 -7.27
N LEU A 47 -2.91 0.79 -7.69
CA LEU A 47 -4.12 0.89 -6.87
C LEU A 47 -4.74 -0.48 -6.61
N ARG A 48 -4.80 -1.35 -7.63
CA ARG A 48 -5.31 -2.72 -7.46
C ARG A 48 -4.47 -3.49 -6.45
N ALA A 49 -3.14 -3.46 -6.59
CA ALA A 49 -2.25 -4.18 -5.69
C ALA A 49 -2.36 -3.70 -4.23
N LEU A 50 -2.68 -2.41 -4.01
CA LEU A 50 -2.93 -1.84 -2.68
C LEU A 50 -4.25 -2.27 -2.04
N ILE A 51 -5.20 -2.86 -2.78
CA ILE A 51 -6.50 -3.30 -2.24
C ILE A 51 -6.51 -4.82 -2.03
N TYR A 52 -5.72 -5.58 -2.80
CA TYR A 52 -5.59 -7.04 -2.69
C TYR A 52 -4.70 -7.49 -1.51
N LEU A 53 -5.03 -7.04 -0.28
CA LEU A 53 -4.27 -7.42 0.94
C LEU A 53 -4.51 -8.86 1.39
N GLU A 54 -5.63 -9.47 0.98
CA GLU A 54 -5.98 -10.85 1.34
C GLU A 54 -4.94 -11.87 0.85
N ASP A 55 -4.29 -11.62 -0.28
CA ASP A 55 -3.25 -12.50 -0.80
C ASP A 55 -1.96 -12.43 0.04
N ALA A 56 -1.71 -11.29 0.70
CA ALA A 56 -0.60 -11.15 1.65
C ALA A 56 -0.87 -11.89 2.98
N GLU A 57 -2.13 -12.13 3.34
CA GLU A 57 -2.49 -12.95 4.51
C GLU A 57 -2.27 -14.45 4.26
N LYS A 58 -2.38 -14.88 3.00
CA LYS A 58 -2.19 -16.29 2.58
C LYS A 58 -0.73 -16.67 2.36
N GLU A 59 0.22 -15.83 2.77
CA GLU A 59 1.66 -16.10 2.65
C GLU A 59 1.98 -17.43 3.37
N LYS A 60 2.29 -18.49 2.60
CA LYS A 60 2.51 -19.86 3.10
C LYS A 60 3.65 -19.98 4.13
N TYR A 61 4.59 -19.03 4.12
CA TYR A 61 5.75 -19.00 4.99
C TYR A 61 5.95 -17.58 5.54
N PRO A 62 5.12 -17.14 6.51
CA PRO A 62 5.25 -15.81 7.04
C PRO A 62 6.58 -15.71 7.79
N ARG A 63 7.48 -14.85 7.31
CA ARG A 63 8.63 -14.46 8.12
C ARG A 63 8.10 -13.83 9.41
N SER A 64 8.68 -14.18 10.55
CA SER A 64 8.30 -13.61 11.84
C SER A 64 8.49 -12.09 11.79
N ILE A 65 7.38 -11.34 11.73
CA ILE A 65 7.39 -9.88 11.75
C ILE A 65 6.98 -9.46 13.16
N LYS A 66 7.87 -8.75 13.86
CA LYS A 66 7.57 -8.10 15.14
C LYS A 66 7.45 -6.60 14.89
N VAL A 67 6.25 -6.07 15.05
CA VAL A 67 6.01 -4.62 15.06
C VAL A 67 6.17 -4.16 16.51
N LEU A 68 6.99 -3.14 16.75
CA LEU A 68 7.30 -2.63 18.10
C LEU A 68 6.31 -1.58 18.59
N ASP A 69 5.50 -1.05 17.68
CA ASP A 69 4.38 -0.17 17.97
C ASP A 69 3.25 -0.99 18.63
N ALA A 70 2.99 -0.72 19.90
CA ALA A 70 2.00 -1.42 20.71
C ALA A 70 0.56 -1.16 20.25
N ASP A 71 0.32 -0.04 19.55
CA ASP A 71 -1.00 0.32 19.03
C ASP A 71 -1.27 -0.25 17.64
N PHE A 72 -0.28 -0.89 17.03
CA PHE A 72 -0.42 -1.47 15.71
C PHE A 72 -1.38 -2.65 15.70
N SER A 73 -2.31 -2.65 14.75
CA SER A 73 -3.06 -3.85 14.37
C SER A 73 -3.14 -3.95 12.86
N TRP A 74 -3.25 -5.19 12.37
CA TRP A 74 -3.36 -5.43 10.93
C TRP A 74 -4.63 -4.82 10.34
N GLU A 75 -5.75 -4.89 11.07
CA GLU A 75 -7.00 -4.24 10.67
C GLU A 75 -6.84 -2.73 10.55
N LYS A 76 -6.11 -2.07 11.47
CA LYS A 76 -5.79 -0.63 11.34
C LYS A 76 -5.02 -0.34 10.06
N ALA A 77 -4.05 -1.19 9.72
CA ALA A 77 -3.28 -1.04 8.49
C ALA A 77 -4.15 -1.18 7.23
N LYS A 78 -4.97 -2.25 7.16
CA LYS A 78 -5.91 -2.49 6.06
C LYS A 78 -6.86 -1.31 5.86
N ASN A 79 -7.52 -0.88 6.95
CA ASN A 79 -8.50 0.20 6.90
C ASN A 79 -7.90 1.54 6.48
N LYS A 80 -6.69 1.85 6.96
CA LYS A 80 -6.00 3.08 6.56
C LYS A 80 -5.62 3.06 5.08
N ILE A 81 -5.02 1.98 4.59
CA ILE A 81 -4.63 1.85 3.18
C ILE A 81 -5.86 1.95 2.28
N PHE A 82 -6.94 1.23 2.60
CA PHE A 82 -8.18 1.27 1.84
C PHE A 82 -8.81 2.67 1.80
N THR A 83 -8.81 3.36 2.94
CA THR A 83 -9.33 4.73 3.05
C THR A 83 -8.54 5.70 2.17
N GLU A 84 -7.21 5.61 2.18
CA GLU A 84 -6.35 6.47 1.37
C GLU A 84 -6.48 6.16 -0.12
N VAL A 85 -6.62 4.89 -0.50
CA VAL A 85 -6.92 4.50 -1.90
C VAL A 85 -8.26 5.07 -2.35
N LYS A 86 -9.32 4.94 -1.53
CA LYS A 86 -10.64 5.50 -1.82
C LYS A 86 -10.59 7.02 -1.94
N ARG A 87 -9.91 7.70 -1.02
CA ARG A 87 -9.71 9.16 -1.04
C ARG A 87 -9.02 9.60 -2.33
N TYR A 88 -7.95 8.89 -2.71
CA TYR A 88 -7.22 9.18 -3.94
C TYR A 88 -8.12 9.00 -5.17
N GLN A 89 -8.84 7.88 -5.28
CA GLN A 89 -9.78 7.64 -6.39
C GLN A 89 -10.87 8.72 -6.49
N LEU A 90 -11.48 9.12 -5.37
CA LEU A 90 -12.46 10.21 -5.35
C LEU A 90 -11.86 11.54 -5.81
N SER A 91 -10.61 11.83 -5.41
CA SER A 91 -9.91 13.05 -5.85
C SER A 91 -9.62 13.09 -7.35
N MET A 92 -9.55 11.92 -8.02
CA MET A 92 -9.41 11.82 -9.47
C MET A 92 -10.72 12.14 -10.19
N LEU A 93 -11.87 11.78 -9.59
CA LEU A 93 -13.19 12.05 -10.15
C LEU A 93 -13.59 13.52 -10.00
N ALA A 94 -13.21 14.17 -8.89
CA ALA A 94 -13.52 15.57 -8.62
C ALA A 94 -12.70 16.58 -9.45
N LYS A 95 -11.69 16.11 -10.21
CA LYS A 95 -10.86 16.93 -11.10
C LYS A 95 -11.39 17.00 -12.54
N HIS A 96 -12.58 16.47 -12.78
CA HIS A 96 -13.30 16.51 -14.05
C HIS A 96 -14.58 17.34 -13.94
#